data_AF-A0A7S0I4Y6-F1
#
_entry.id   AF-A0A7S0I4Y6-F1
#
_cell.length_a   1.000
_cell.length_b   1.000
_cell.length_c   1.000
_cell.angle_alpha   90.00
_cell.angle_beta   90.00
_cell.angle_gamma   90.00
#
_symmetry.space_group_name_H-M   'P 1'
#
loop_
_entity.id
_entity.type
_entity.pdbx_description
1 polymer ?
#
loop_
_entity_poly.entity_id
_entity_poly.type
_entity_poly.pdbx_seq_one_letter_code
_entity_poly.pdbx_strand_id
1 'polypeptide(L)'
;GLSFDEAGRAVVAGRVVVAKAPCHHPGDVRILSAVDRPELRQKLGHHRNVVVFPQHGLAPHYRPHQHETSGGDLDGDEFVSIWNPQLVPRLHHAPMEYDEDADGAQARAANR
;
A
#
# COMPACT_ATOMS: atom_id res chain seq x y z
N GLY A 1 -14.76 -0.56 -6.23
CA GLY A 1 -15.71 -1.46 -6.90
C GLY A 1 -14.99 -2.74 -7.25
N LEU A 2 -15.72 -3.86 -7.26
CA LEU A 2 -15.19 -5.16 -7.69
C LEU A 2 -15.41 -5.30 -9.20
N SER A 3 -14.36 -5.58 -9.96
CA SER A 3 -14.43 -5.99 -11.35
C SER A 3 -13.95 -7.44 -11.47
N PHE A 4 -14.09 -8.02 -12.66
CA PHE A 4 -13.60 -9.36 -12.97
C PHE A 4 -12.76 -9.32 -14.25
N ASP A 5 -11.71 -10.13 -14.30
CA ASP A 5 -10.95 -10.36 -15.52
C ASP A 5 -11.59 -11.42 -16.42
N GLU A 6 -10.99 -11.68 -17.59
CA GLU A 6 -11.50 -12.61 -18.60
C GLU A 6 -11.64 -14.05 -18.11
N ALA A 7 -10.88 -14.43 -17.08
CA ALA A 7 -10.98 -15.75 -16.45
C ALA A 7 -11.94 -15.75 -15.24
N GLY A 8 -12.73 -14.68 -15.06
CA GLY A 8 -13.71 -14.55 -13.99
C GLY A 8 -13.09 -14.27 -12.62
N ARG A 9 -11.85 -13.78 -12.55
CA ARG A 9 -11.15 -13.54 -11.29
C ARG A 9 -11.37 -12.11 -10.83
N ALA A 10 -11.61 -11.94 -9.54
CA ALA A 10 -11.88 -10.63 -8.96
C ALA A 10 -10.67 -9.69 -9.06
N VAL A 11 -10.91 -8.47 -9.50
CA VAL A 11 -9.95 -7.36 -9.53
C VAL A 11 -10.57 -6.17 -8.81
N VAL A 12 -9.81 -5.53 -7.93
CA VAL A 12 -10.29 -4.35 -7.20
C VAL A 12 -9.95 -3.10 -8.00
N ALA A 13 -10.93 -2.23 -8.22
CA ALA A 13 -10.76 -0.96 -8.92
C ALA A 13 -11.42 0.21 -8.17
N GLY A 14 -10.88 1.42 -8.32
CA GLY A 14 -11.38 2.63 -7.66
C GLY A 14 -10.75 2.86 -6.28
N ARG A 15 -11.43 3.64 -5.43
CA ARG A 15 -10.90 4.02 -4.11
C ARG A 15 -10.67 2.79 -3.21
N VAL A 16 -9.46 2.71 -2.67
CA VAL A 16 -9.02 1.65 -1.76
C VAL A 16 -8.23 2.27 -0.62
N VAL A 17 -8.42 1.75 0.58
CA VAL A 17 -7.56 2.02 1.74
C VAL A 17 -6.45 0.99 1.77
N VAL A 18 -5.21 1.44 1.93
CA VAL A 18 -4.03 0.59 2.14
C VAL A 18 -3.36 1.02 3.44
N ALA A 19 -3.09 0.07 4.31
CA ALA A 19 -2.36 0.31 5.56
C ALA A 19 -1.50 -0.91 5.90
N LYS A 20 -0.52 -0.72 6.77
CA LYS A 20 0.27 -1.79 7.38
C LYS A 20 0.05 -1.79 8.89
N ALA A 21 0.00 -2.97 9.49
CA ALA A 21 -0.07 -3.11 10.95
C ALA A 21 1.34 -3.38 11.52
N PRO A 22 1.71 -2.78 12.67
CA PRO A 22 0.98 -1.75 13.41
C PRO A 22 0.92 -0.40 12.68
N CYS A 23 -0.14 0.36 12.94
CA CYS A 23 -0.38 1.70 12.39
C CYS A 23 -0.19 2.73 13.52
N HIS A 24 0.81 3.60 13.39
CA HIS A 24 1.21 4.52 14.47
C HIS A 24 0.75 5.96 14.22
N HIS A 25 0.63 6.35 12.95
CA HIS A 25 0.27 7.69 12.53
C HIS A 25 -0.97 7.66 11.61
N PRO A 26 -1.89 8.64 11.70
CA PRO A 26 -3.06 8.69 10.81
C PRO A 26 -2.71 8.71 9.32
N GLY A 27 -1.51 9.19 8.97
CA GLY A 27 -0.97 9.20 7.61
C GLY A 27 -0.56 7.84 7.06
N ASP A 28 -0.40 6.82 7.91
CA ASP A 28 -0.07 5.44 7.50
C ASP A 28 -1.25 4.75 6.83
N VAL A 29 -2.46 5.30 7.02
CA VAL A 29 -3.67 4.88 6.31
C VAL A 29 -3.75 5.64 5.00
N ARG A 30 -3.35 4.99 3.91
CA ARG A 30 -3.32 5.58 2.56
C ARG A 30 -4.65 5.35 1.86
N ILE A 31 -5.21 6.40 1.28
CA ILE A 31 -6.35 6.30 0.36
C ILE A 31 -5.78 6.40 -1.05
N LEU A 32 -5.81 5.28 -1.78
CA LEU A 32 -5.25 5.16 -3.12
C LEU A 32 -6.36 4.90 -4.15
N SER A 33 -6.00 4.99 -5.43
CA SER A 33 -6.86 4.57 -6.54
C SER A 33 -6.32 3.27 -7.11
N ALA A 34 -7.00 2.15 -6.84
CA ALA A 34 -6.73 0.90 -7.52
C ALA A 34 -7.14 1.02 -8.99
N VAL A 35 -6.23 0.66 -9.90
CA VAL A 35 -6.44 0.75 -11.35
C VAL A 35 -6.26 -0.62 -11.98
N ASP A 36 -7.19 -0.96 -12.86
CA ASP A 36 -7.11 -2.14 -13.70
C ASP A 36 -6.79 -1.71 -15.12
N ARG A 37 -5.63 -2.13 -15.62
CA ARG A 37 -5.11 -1.75 -16.93
C ARG A 37 -4.88 -2.98 -17.79
N PRO A 38 -5.53 -3.11 -18.97
CA PRO A 38 -5.36 -4.26 -19.85
C PRO A 38 -3.89 -4.58 -20.16
N GLU A 39 -3.05 -3.54 -20.31
CA GLU A 39 -1.62 -3.68 -20.63
C GLU A 39 -0.83 -4.34 -19.49
N LEU A 40 -1.31 -4.20 -18.25
CA LEU A 40 -0.71 -4.83 -17.07
C LEU A 40 -1.21 -6.25 -16.86
N ARG A 41 -2.43 -6.58 -17.32
CA ARG A 41 -3.00 -7.92 -17.17
C ARG A 41 -2.15 -8.98 -17.87
N GLN A 42 -1.54 -8.68 -19.01
CA GLN A 42 -0.65 -9.64 -19.69
C GLN A 42 0.62 -9.92 -18.87
N LYS A 43 1.20 -8.88 -18.24
CA LYS A 43 2.46 -8.99 -17.50
C LYS A 43 2.28 -9.57 -16.11
N LEU A 44 1.22 -9.13 -15.42
CA LEU A 44 0.96 -9.44 -14.01
C LEU A 44 -0.15 -10.47 -13.83
N GLY A 45 -0.78 -10.95 -14.90
CA GLY A 45 -1.98 -11.79 -14.82
C GLY A 45 -1.80 -13.16 -14.17
N HIS A 46 -0.56 -13.59 -13.91
CA HIS A 46 -0.24 -14.78 -13.13
C HIS A 46 -0.18 -14.52 -11.61
N HIS A 47 -0.08 -13.26 -11.18
CA HIS A 47 -0.07 -12.88 -9.78
C HIS A 47 -1.48 -13.00 -9.18
N ARG A 48 -1.57 -13.55 -7.97
CA ARG A 48 -2.82 -13.84 -7.26
C ARG A 48 -2.71 -13.44 -5.81
N ASN A 49 -3.82 -12.94 -5.25
CA ASN A 49 -3.93 -12.59 -3.84
C ASN A 49 -2.82 -11.61 -3.39
N VAL A 50 -2.43 -10.70 -4.28
CA VAL A 50 -1.42 -9.69 -4.02
C VAL A 50 -1.97 -8.31 -4.32
N VAL A 51 -1.39 -7.31 -3.67
CA VAL A 51 -1.48 -5.92 -4.08
C VAL A 51 -0.22 -5.60 -4.90
N VAL A 52 -0.41 -5.00 -6.08
CA VAL A 52 0.72 -4.53 -6.89
C VAL A 52 0.76 -3.02 -6.84
N PHE A 53 1.87 -2.49 -6.36
CA PHE A 53 2.13 -1.05 -6.31
C PHE A 53 2.92 -0.59 -7.53
N PRO A 54 2.80 0.70 -7.91
CA PRO A 54 3.72 1.31 -8.86
C PRO A 54 5.16 1.18 -8.36
N GLN A 55 6.09 0.93 -9.28
CA GLN A 55 7.52 0.87 -8.96
C GLN A 55 8.09 2.24 -8.53
N HIS A 56 7.49 3.33 -8.99
CA HIS A 56 7.95 4.68 -8.72
C HIS A 56 6.87 5.48 -7.99
N GLY A 57 7.28 6.21 -6.96
CA GLY A 57 6.44 7.24 -6.37
C GLY A 57 6.21 8.41 -7.31
N LEU A 58 5.25 9.26 -6.97
CA LEU A 58 4.99 10.49 -7.72
C LEU A 58 5.93 11.62 -7.27
N ALA A 59 6.21 12.54 -8.19
CA ALA A 59 6.89 13.79 -7.87
C ALA A 59 6.11 14.58 -6.79
N PRO A 60 6.81 15.39 -5.96
CA PRO A 60 8.23 15.73 -6.03
C PRO A 60 9.16 14.78 -5.25
N HIS A 61 8.63 13.96 -4.34
CA HIS A 61 9.45 13.17 -3.42
C HIS A 61 9.79 11.76 -3.94
N TYR A 62 9.11 11.28 -4.99
CA TYR A 62 9.32 9.95 -5.60
C TYR A 62 9.25 8.78 -4.60
N ARG A 63 8.51 8.96 -3.51
CA ARG A 63 8.36 7.96 -2.44
C ARG A 63 7.37 6.86 -2.86
N PRO A 64 7.76 5.57 -2.85
CA PRO A 64 6.84 4.45 -3.11
C PRO A 64 5.77 4.32 -2.02
N HIS A 65 4.56 3.85 -2.38
CA HIS A 65 3.42 3.78 -1.46
C HIS A 65 3.61 2.83 -0.26
N GLN A 66 4.45 1.82 -0.39
CA GLN A 66 4.80 0.87 0.66
C GLN A 66 5.49 1.59 1.82
N HIS A 67 6.41 2.51 1.48
CA HIS A 67 7.14 3.28 2.47
C HIS A 67 6.22 4.30 3.16
N GLU A 68 5.12 4.71 2.52
CA GLU A 68 4.13 5.64 3.09
C GLU A 68 3.24 4.99 4.18
N THR A 69 3.29 3.66 4.34
CA THR A 69 2.48 2.90 5.31
C THR A 69 3.37 2.30 6.39
N SER A 70 3.54 2.97 7.53
CA SER A 70 4.35 2.50 8.66
C SER A 70 5.78 2.06 8.27
N GLY A 71 6.42 2.80 7.36
CA GLY A 71 7.78 2.51 6.88
C GLY A 71 7.94 1.16 6.19
N GLY A 72 6.87 0.60 5.62
CA GLY A 72 6.90 -0.74 5.03
C GLY A 72 7.67 -0.85 3.72
N ASP A 73 7.97 -2.09 3.35
CA ASP A 73 8.67 -2.44 2.11
C ASP A 73 8.01 -3.66 1.42
N LEU A 74 8.77 -4.42 0.62
CA LEU A 74 8.29 -5.62 -0.09
C LEU A 74 9.13 -6.86 0.24
N ASP A 75 9.76 -6.92 1.41
CA ASP A 75 10.59 -8.07 1.84
C ASP A 75 9.78 -9.21 2.50
N GLY A 76 8.49 -8.97 2.75
CA GLY A 76 7.59 -9.88 3.46
C GLY A 76 6.36 -9.19 4.06
N ASP A 77 6.30 -7.85 4.04
CA ASP A 77 5.19 -7.07 4.56
C ASP A 77 3.82 -7.45 3.98
N GLU A 78 2.83 -7.57 4.88
CA GLU A 78 1.42 -7.75 4.53
C GLU A 78 0.65 -6.42 4.67
N PHE A 79 -0.16 -6.12 3.65
CA PHE A 79 -0.94 -4.89 3.59
C PHE A 79 -2.43 -5.16 3.81
N VAL A 80 -3.05 -4.38 4.69
CA VAL A 80 -4.50 -4.32 4.84
C VAL A 80 -5.07 -3.49 3.70
N SER A 81 -5.91 -4.12 2.86
CA SER A 81 -6.59 -3.47 1.74
C SER A 81 -8.10 -3.48 1.93
N ILE A 82 -8.73 -2.30 1.96
CA ILE A 82 -10.18 -2.15 2.18
C ILE A 82 -10.79 -1.32 1.05
N TRP A 83 -11.71 -1.93 0.29
CA TRP A 83 -12.44 -1.28 -0.81
C TRP A 83 -13.93 -1.09 -0.52
N ASN A 84 -14.38 -1.34 0.71
CA ASN A 84 -15.74 -0.99 1.14
C ASN A 84 -15.85 0.53 1.28
N PRO A 85 -16.69 1.22 0.48
CA PRO A 85 -16.81 2.68 0.50
C PRO A 85 -17.19 3.27 1.87
N GLN A 86 -17.89 2.49 2.72
CA GLN A 86 -18.29 2.94 4.05
C GLN A 86 -17.13 2.96 5.05
N LEU A 87 -16.05 2.24 4.76
CA LEU A 87 -14.86 2.15 5.60
C LEU A 87 -13.71 3.03 5.08
N VAL A 88 -13.90 3.74 3.96
CA VAL A 88 -12.93 4.73 3.47
C VAL A 88 -13.00 5.97 4.37
N PRO A 89 -11.91 6.36 5.04
CA PRO A 89 -11.90 7.56 5.87
C PRO A 89 -12.23 8.81 5.06
N ARG A 90 -12.92 9.77 5.70
CA ARG A 90 -13.21 11.08 5.09
C ARG A 90 -12.04 12.05 5.20
N LEU A 91 -11.21 11.87 6.22
CA LEU A 91 -10.01 12.66 6.47
C LEU A 91 -8.80 11.94 5.91
N HIS A 92 -7.90 12.71 5.31
CA HIS A 92 -6.64 12.24 4.77
C HIS A 92 -5.51 13.03 5.42
N HIS A 93 -4.45 12.32 5.81
CA HIS A 93 -3.25 12.91 6.41
C HIS A 93 -2.04 12.62 5.52
N ALA A 94 -1.07 13.53 5.53
CA ALA A 94 0.22 13.29 4.89
C ALA A 94 0.92 12.09 5.57
N PRO A 95 1.61 11.23 4.80
CA PRO A 95 2.34 10.11 5.38
C PRO A 95 3.47 10.61 6.27
N MET A 96 3.74 9.88 7.35
CA MET A 96 4.87 10.19 8.23
C MET A 96 6.19 9.95 7.50
N GLU A 97 7.22 10.76 7.76
CA GLU A 97 8.59 10.47 7.34
C GLU A 97 9.18 9.49 8.35
N TYR A 98 9.39 8.25 7.90
CA TYR A 98 10.05 7.22 8.68
C TYR A 98 11.53 7.28 8.33
N ASP A 99 12.34 7.81 9.24
CA ASP A 99 13.79 7.78 9.11
C ASP A 99 14.28 6.37 9.43
N GLU A 100 14.93 5.72 8.46
CA GLU A 100 15.49 4.36 8.61
C GLU A 100 16.46 4.26 9.81
N ASP A 101 17.04 5.39 10.23
CA ASP A 101 17.98 5.49 11.35
C ASP A 101 17.31 5.45 12.74
N ALA A 102 16.02 5.77 12.85
CA ALA A 102 15.34 5.85 14.14
C ALA A 102 14.90 4.47 14.67
N ASP A 103 14.37 3.60 13.81
CA ASP A 103 13.92 2.25 14.20
C ASP A 103 15.08 1.26 14.35
N GLY A 104 16.14 1.40 13.54
CA GLY A 104 17.36 0.60 13.67
C GLY A 104 18.10 0.84 15.00
N ALA A 105 18.00 2.05 15.56
CA ALA A 105 18.59 2.39 16.85
C ALA A 105 17.86 1.71 18.03
N GLN A 106 16.53 1.60 17.96
CA GLN A 106 15.72 0.95 18.99
C GLN A 106 15.89 -0.58 18.99
N ALA A 107 16.00 -1.20 17.82
CA ALA A 107 16.32 -2.63 17.71
C ALA A 107 17.76 -2.97 18.17
N ARG A 108 18.73 -2.07 17.99
CA ARG A 108 20.12 -2.26 18.45
C ARG A 108 20.31 -1.98 19.94
N ALA A 109 19.51 -1.09 20.53
CA ALA A 109 19.55 -0.80 21.97
C ALA A 109 18.94 -1.93 22.82
N ALA A 110 18.01 -2.72 22.28
CA ALA A 110 17.39 -3.85 22.98
C ALA A 110 18.25 -5.13 23.01
N ASN A 111 19.38 -5.15 22.30
CA ASN A 111 20.34 -6.27 22.24
C ASN A 111 21.70 -5.93 22.90
N ARG A 112 21.71 -4.98 23.84
CA ARG A 112 22.86 -4.69 24.71
C ARG A 112 22.54 -4.92 26.18
#